data_AF-A0A139D1D9-F1
#
_entry.id   AF-A0A139D1D9-F1
#
_cell.length_a   1.000
_cell.length_b   1.000
_cell.length_c   1.000
_cell.angle_alpha   90.00
_cell.angle_beta   90.00
_cell.angle_gamma   90.00
#
_symmetry.space_group_name_H-M   'P 1'
#
loop_
_entity.id
_entity.type
_entity.pdbx_description
1 polymer ?
#
loop_
_entity_poly.entity_id
_entity_poly.type
_entity_poly.pdbx_seq_one_letter_code
_entity_poly.pdbx_strand_id
1 'polypeptide(L)' 'MKFIDHKDLKNQLFESEEVKEEYEKLNVMYEIKKQIIRYRIENNLTQKELADRIGTKQSAISRLENDDYNPSVEFL' A
#
# COMPACT_ATOMS: atom_id res chain seq x y z
N MET A 1 20.88 4.43 23.07
CA MET A 1 20.55 3.98 21.70
C MET A 1 20.10 5.20 20.93
N LYS A 2 20.68 5.50 19.75
CA LYS A 2 20.29 6.67 18.95
C LYS A 2 19.07 6.27 18.12
N PHE A 3 17.96 6.96 18.29
CA PHE A 3 16.78 6.77 17.46
C PHE A 3 16.94 7.63 16.20
N ILE A 4 16.67 7.03 15.05
CA ILE A 4 16.63 7.72 13.75
C ILE A 4 15.17 7.80 13.32
N ASP A 5 14.73 8.97 12.85
CA ASP A 5 13.40 9.12 12.28
C ASP A 5 13.31 8.35 10.95
N HIS A 6 12.14 7.81 10.62
CA HIS A 6 11.93 7.10 9.35
C HIS A 6 12.32 7.97 8.14
N LYS A 7 12.03 9.26 8.17
CA LYS A 7 12.38 10.20 7.10
C LYS A 7 13.90 10.31 6.95
N ASP A 8 14.62 10.41 8.07
CA ASP A 8 16.07 10.55 8.06
C ASP A 8 16.75 9.27 7.59
N LEU A 9 16.26 8.10 8.03
CA LEU A 9 16.73 6.80 7.56
C LEU A 9 16.46 6.60 6.07
N LYS A 10 15.25 6.96 5.60
CA LYS A 10 14.89 6.88 4.19
C LYS A 10 15.81 7.73 3.32
N ASN A 11 16.11 8.96 3.73
CA ASN A 11 17.02 9.84 3.01
C ASN A 11 18.44 9.27 2.94
N GLN A 12 18.95 8.67 4.02
CA GLN A 12 20.27 8.00 4.01
C GLN A 12 20.30 6.80 3.06
N LEU A 13 19.25 5.97 3.06
CA LEU A 13 19.15 4.82 2.17
C LEU A 13 19.05 5.22 0.69
N PHE A 14 18.46 6.38 0.41
CA PHE A 14 18.31 6.94 -0.94
C PHE A 14 19.58 7.52 -1.53
N GLU A 15 20.68 7.59 -0.76
CA GLU A 15 22.01 7.90 -1.31
C GLU A 15 22.50 6.78 -2.26
N SER A 16 21.96 5.56 -2.14
CA SER A 16 22.15 4.48 -3.11
C SER A 16 21.08 4.55 -4.21
N GLU A 17 21.52 4.73 -5.46
CA GLU A 17 20.59 4.78 -6.59
C GLU A 17 19.84 3.45 -6.79
N GLU A 18 20.50 2.31 -6.54
CA GLU A 18 19.84 0.98 -6.60
C GLU A 18 18.68 0.89 -5.61
N VAL A 19 18.89 1.35 -4.37
CA VAL A 19 17.85 1.34 -3.33
C VAL A 19 16.69 2.26 -3.71
N LYS A 20 17.01 3.44 -4.23
CA LYS A 20 16.02 4.42 -4.66
C LYS A 20 15.18 3.91 -5.85
N GLU A 21 15.81 3.29 -6.84
CA GLU A 21 15.11 2.71 -8.00
C GLU A 21 14.15 1.58 -7.58
N GLU A 22 14.61 0.63 -6.76
CA GLU A 22 13.75 -0.45 -6.26
C GLU A 22 12.63 0.08 -5.37
N TYR A 23 12.90 1.11 -4.56
CA TYR A 23 11.88 1.76 -3.76
C TYR A 23 10.80 2.43 -4.63
N GLU A 24 11.18 3.16 -5.67
CA GLU A 24 10.22 3.81 -6.57
C GLU A 24 9.38 2.79 -7.36
N LYS A 25 9.96 1.64 -7.74
CA LYS A 25 9.19 0.53 -8.36
C LYS A 25 8.10 0.02 -7.43
N LEU A 26 8.39 -0.11 -6.13
CA LEU A 26 7.40 -0.51 -5.12
C LEU A 26 6.35 0.59 -4.85
N ASN A 27 6.74 1.86 -5.01
CA ASN A 27 5.90 3.01 -4.71
C ASN A 27 4.62 3.05 -5.56
N VAL A 28 4.67 2.61 -6.83
CA VAL A 28 3.49 2.57 -7.71
C VAL A 28 2.37 1.74 -7.12
N MET A 29 2.67 0.50 -6.71
CA MET A 29 1.69 -0.42 -6.12
C MET A 29 1.17 0.09 -4.78
N TYR A 30 2.07 0.70 -3.99
CA TYR A 30 1.73 1.29 -2.71
C TYR A 30 0.75 2.47 -2.83
N GLU A 31 0.95 3.33 -3.83
CA GLU A 31 0.05 4.45 -4.10
C GLU A 31 -1.32 3.96 -4.57
N ILE A 32 -1.41 2.96 -5.45
CA ILE A 32 -2.70 2.39 -5.85
C ILE A 32 -3.44 1.81 -4.65
N LYS A 33 -2.77 1.04 -3.80
CA LYS A 33 -3.33 0.50 -2.55
C LYS A 33 -3.88 1.62 -1.66
N LYS A 34 -3.14 2.72 -1.48
CA LYS A 34 -3.63 3.88 -0.71
C LYS A 34 -4.88 4.49 -1.31
N GLN A 35 -4.97 4.61 -2.63
CA GLN A 35 -6.15 5.17 -3.29
C GLN A 35 -7.40 4.31 -3.05
N ILE A 36 -7.26 2.98 -3.11
CA ILE A 36 -8.38 2.05 -2.82
C ILE A 36 -8.84 2.21 -1.36
N ILE A 37 -7.91 2.26 -0.40
CA ILE A 37 -8.21 2.45 1.02
C ILE A 37 -8.89 3.81 1.25
N ARG A 38 -8.37 4.87 0.64
CA ARG A 38 -8.98 6.21 0.71
C ARG A 38 -10.39 6.21 0.17
N TYR A 39 -10.60 5.67 -1.03
CA TYR A 39 -11.92 5.57 -1.64
C TYR A 39 -12.91 4.87 -0.71
N ARG A 40 -12.51 3.74 -0.09
CA ARG A 40 -13.36 3.02 0.85
C ARG A 40 -13.78 3.90 2.03
N ILE A 41 -12.82 4.57 2.66
CA ILE A 41 -13.04 5.40 3.84
C ILE A 41 -13.91 6.62 3.49
N GLU A 42 -13.59 7.32 2.40
CA GLU A 42 -14.31 8.51 1.95
C GLU A 42 -15.77 8.21 1.58
N ASN A 43 -16.04 6.98 1.12
CA ASN A 43 -17.39 6.52 0.80
C ASN A 43 -18.08 5.77 1.96
N ASN A 44 -17.49 5.76 3.16
CA ASN A 44 -18.00 5.05 4.35
C ASN A 44 -18.33 3.57 4.09
N LEU A 45 -17.56 2.91 3.22
CA LEU A 45 -17.76 1.50 2.89
C LEU A 45 -17.07 0.62 3.94
N THR A 46 -17.74 -0.44 4.35
CA THR A 46 -17.09 -1.58 5.01
C THR A 46 -16.19 -2.32 4.01
N GLN A 47 -15.23 -3.09 4.53
CA GLN A 47 -14.39 -3.95 3.67
C GLN A 47 -15.24 -4.95 2.87
N LYS A 48 -16.37 -5.41 3.42
CA LYS A 48 -17.29 -6.31 2.74
C LYS A 48 -18.00 -5.61 1.58
N GLU A 49 -18.52 -4.41 1.79
CA GLU A 49 -19.20 -3.65 0.74
C GLU A 49 -18.27 -3.28 -0.42
N LEU A 50 -17.00 -2.93 -0.13
CA LEU A 50 -16.01 -2.75 -1.19
C LEU A 50 -15.76 -4.06 -1.95
N ALA A 51 -15.61 -5.17 -1.22
CA ALA A 51 -15.37 -6.48 -1.84
C ALA A 51 -16.51 -6.89 -2.78
N ASP A 52 -17.75 -6.69 -2.35
CA ASP A 52 -18.95 -7.02 -3.12
C ASP A 52 -19.03 -6.17 -4.42
N ARG A 53 -18.57 -4.91 -4.38
CA ARG A 53 -18.56 -4.01 -5.55
C ARG A 53 -17.54 -4.41 -6.62
N ILE A 54 -16.35 -4.85 -6.19
CA ILE A 54 -15.25 -5.19 -7.10
C ILE A 54 -15.17 -6.69 -7.42
N GLY A 55 -16.11 -7.49 -6.90
CA GLY A 55 -16.19 -8.92 -7.20
C GLY A 55 -15.11 -9.76 -6.53
N THR A 56 -14.71 -9.41 -5.30
CA THR A 56 -13.70 -10.15 -4.53
C THR A 56 -14.22 -10.57 -3.15
N LYS A 57 -13.36 -11.17 -2.33
CA LYS A 57 -13.69 -11.58 -0.95
C LYS A 57 -13.28 -10.48 0.05
N GLN A 58 -14.05 -10.29 1.12
CA GLN A 58 -13.69 -9.37 2.21
C GLN A 58 -12.31 -9.66 2.82
N SER A 59 -11.88 -10.93 2.85
CA SER A 59 -10.53 -11.31 3.27
C SER A 59 -9.43 -10.80 2.33
N ALA A 60 -9.71 -10.63 1.04
CA ALA A 60 -8.78 -10.03 0.09
C ALA A 60 -8.64 -8.52 0.34
N ILE A 61 -9.75 -7.82 0.62
CA ILE A 61 -9.70 -6.42 1.05
C ILE A 61 -8.94 -6.29 2.37
N SER A 62 -9.22 -7.13 3.37
CA SER A 62 -8.51 -7.07 4.66
C SER A 62 -6.99 -7.22 4.50
N ARG A 63 -6.52 -8.14 3.64
CA ARG A 63 -5.09 -8.28 3.31
C ARG A 63 -4.53 -7.05 2.59
N LEU A 64 -5.30 -6.49 1.65
CA LEU A 64 -4.93 -5.24 0.99
C LEU A 64 -4.70 -4.12 2.02
N GLU A 65 -5.56 -3.99 3.05
CA GLU A 65 -5.48 -2.87 4.00
C GLU A 65 -4.45 -3.07 5.12
N ASN A 66 -4.34 -4.28 5.67
CA ASN A 66 -3.61 -4.53 6.92
C ASN A 66 -2.22 -5.13 6.72
N ASP A 67 -1.95 -5.79 5.59
CA ASP A 67 -0.72 -6.55 5.38
C ASP A 67 0.24 -5.82 4.43
N ASP A 68 1.53 -6.17 4.50
CA ASP A 68 2.54 -5.80 3.49
C ASP A 68 2.36 -6.64 2.19
N TYR A 69 1.10 -6.93 1.86
CA TYR A 69 0.71 -7.71 0.70
C TYR A 69 0.84 -6.84 -0.54
N ASN A 70 1.62 -7.32 -1.50
CA ASN A 70 1.71 -6.74 -2.83
C ASN A 70 0.55 -7.32 -3.68
N PRO A 71 -0.55 -6.57 -3.92
CA PRO A 71 -1.68 -7.10 -4.68
C PRO A 71 -1.26 -7.44 -6.10
N SER A 72 -1.86 -8.48 -6.69
CA SER A 72 -1.65 -8.77 -8.11
C SER A 72 -2.27 -7.69 -8.98
N VAL A 73 -1.77 -7.55 -10.21
CA VAL A 73 -2.37 -6.65 -11.21
C VAL A 73 -3.82 -7.05 -11.50
N GLU A 74 -4.15 -8.35 -11.47
CA GLU A 74 -5.53 -8.84 -11.66
C GLU A 74 -6.50 -8.36 -10.56
N PHE A 75 -5.99 -8.04 -9.37
CA PHE A 75 -6.80 -7.56 -8.26
C PHE A 75 -7.04 -6.05 -8.30
N LEU A 76 -6.19 -5.30 -9.01
CA LEU A 76 -6.30 -3.84 -9.18
C LEU A 76 -7.23 -3.48 -10.35
#